data_AF-A0A0Q7FAC2-F1
#
_entry.id   AF-A0A0Q7FAC2-F1
#
_cell.length_a   1.000
_cell.length_b   1.000
_cell.length_c   1.000
_cell.angle_alpha   90.00
_cell.angle_beta   90.00
_cell.angle_gamma   90.00
#
_symmetry.space_group_name_H-M   'P 1'
#
loop_
_entity.id
_entity.type
_entity.pdbx_description
1 polymer ?
#
loop_
_entity_poly.entity_id
_entity_poly.type
_entity_poly.pdbx_seq_one_letter_code
_entity_poly.pdbx_strand_id
1 'polypeptide(L)'
;MGHNIKSIKEACALALRVWRDASPFFFSIELWLMVLVAVASVSGVFLAFMGDPLSILAFGFAIAYVGTRAVLHARRILSWPFI
;
A
#
# COMPACT_ATOMS: atom_id res chain seq x y z
N MET A 1 20.13 9.16 -31.01
CA MET A 1 20.90 7.96 -30.64
C MET A 1 19.93 6.87 -30.17
N GLY A 2 19.75 5.80 -30.95
CA GLY A 2 18.86 4.69 -30.61
C GLY A 2 19.54 3.66 -29.71
N HIS A 3 19.02 3.47 -28.50
CA HIS A 3 19.36 2.29 -27.70
C HIS A 3 18.48 1.13 -28.17
N ASN A 4 19.09 0.26 -28.97
CA ASN A 4 18.51 -0.97 -29.47
C ASN A 4 18.39 -1.94 -28.29
N ILE A 5 17.20 -2.10 -27.71
CA ILE A 5 16.92 -3.09 -26.67
C ILE A 5 16.98 -4.47 -27.37
N LYS A 6 18.19 -5.02 -27.51
CA LYS A 6 18.45 -6.17 -28.38
C LYS A 6 18.59 -7.49 -27.60
N SER A 7 18.41 -7.47 -26.28
CA SER A 7 18.54 -8.67 -25.44
C SER A 7 17.55 -8.67 -24.27
N ILE A 8 16.88 -9.80 -24.08
CA ILE A 8 16.03 -10.11 -22.91
C ILE A 8 16.80 -9.84 -21.60
N LYS A 9 18.13 -10.00 -21.62
CA LYS A 9 19.00 -9.75 -20.48
C LYS A 9 19.07 -8.26 -20.10
N GLU A 10 19.03 -7.35 -21.06
CA GLU A 10 18.99 -5.90 -20.80
C GLU A 10 17.61 -5.46 -20.34
N ALA A 11 16.55 -6.02 -20.93
CA ALA A 11 15.18 -5.79 -20.46
C ALA A 11 15.00 -6.30 -19.02
N CYS A 12 15.55 -7.46 -18.70
CA CYS A 12 15.51 -8.03 -17.35
C CYS A 12 16.38 -7.23 -16.36
N ALA A 13 17.56 -6.78 -16.78
CA ALA A 13 18.41 -5.91 -15.95
C ALA A 13 17.76 -4.54 -15.69
N LEU A 14 17.07 -3.97 -16.69
CA LEU A 14 16.29 -2.74 -16.54
C LEU A 14 15.11 -2.97 -15.58
N ALA A 15 14.36 -4.05 -15.77
CA ALA A 15 13.25 -4.42 -14.89
C ALA A 15 13.70 -4.65 -13.45
N LEU A 16 14.82 -5.35 -13.23
CA LEU A 16 15.40 -5.57 -11.90
C LEU A 16 15.89 -4.28 -11.24
N ARG A 17 16.46 -3.34 -12.01
CA ARG A 17 16.85 -2.02 -11.48
C ARG A 17 15.65 -1.20 -11.09
N VAL A 18 14.64 -1.11 -11.96
CA VAL A 18 13.37 -0.43 -11.66
C VAL A 18 12.69 -1.08 -10.46
N TRP A 19 12.73 -2.41 -10.35
CA TRP A 19 12.19 -3.14 -9.22
C TRP A 19 12.93 -2.85 -7.91
N ARG A 20 14.26 -2.75 -7.94
CA ARG A 20 15.07 -2.35 -6.77
C ARG A 20 14.85 -0.89 -6.38
N ASP A 21 14.67 -0.01 -7.35
CA ASP A 21 14.40 1.41 -7.11
C ASP A 21 12.98 1.63 -6.54
N ALA A 22 12.02 0.82 -6.98
CA ALA A 22 10.65 0.79 -6.46
C ALA A 22 10.52 -0.06 -5.18
N SER A 23 11.48 -0.91 -4.83
CA SER A 23 11.40 -1.74 -3.63
C SER A 23 11.20 -0.96 -2.32
N PRO A 24 11.84 0.19 -2.08
CA PRO A 24 11.55 1.01 -0.89
C PRO A 24 10.10 1.51 -0.85
N PHE A 25 9.46 1.71 -2.00
CA PHE A 25 8.04 2.07 -2.08
C PHE A 25 7.13 0.88 -1.68
N PHE A 26 7.42 -0.32 -2.16
CA PHE A 26 6.70 -1.53 -1.74
C PHE A 26 6.95 -1.93 -0.29
N PHE A 27 8.12 -1.59 0.25
CA PHE A 27 8.43 -1.75 1.68
C PHE A 27 7.91 -0.62 2.55
N SER A 28 7.28 0.41 1.95
CA SER A 28 6.72 1.51 2.71
C SER A 28 5.60 1.01 3.60
N ILE A 29 5.72 1.32 4.90
CA ILE A 29 4.73 1.00 5.93
C ILE A 29 3.36 1.56 5.55
N GLU A 30 3.29 2.70 4.85
CA GLU A 30 2.04 3.30 4.41
C GLU A 30 1.30 2.42 3.38
N LEU A 31 2.03 1.82 2.43
CA LEU A 31 1.45 0.94 1.41
C LEU A 31 0.90 -0.34 2.07
N TRP A 32 1.65 -0.93 2.98
CA TRP A 32 1.19 -2.09 3.74
C TRP A 32 0.00 -1.78 4.63
N LEU A 33 -0.05 -0.59 5.24
CA LEU A 33 -1.22 -0.14 5.99
C LEU A 33 -2.44 0.04 5.09
N MET A 34 -2.30 0.62 3.89
CA MET A 34 -3.40 0.70 2.91
C MET A 34 -3.91 -0.70 2.52
N VAL A 35 -3.00 -1.63 2.25
CA VAL A 35 -3.35 -3.02 1.93
C VAL A 35 -4.08 -3.69 3.10
N LEU A 36 -3.57 -3.53 4.33
CA LEU A 36 -4.22 -4.04 5.54
C LEU A 36 -5.62 -3.48 5.72
N VAL A 37 -5.83 -2.20 5.43
CA VAL A 37 -7.15 -1.54 5.52
C VAL A 37 -8.10 -2.04 4.44
N ALA A 38 -7.61 -2.25 3.22
CA ALA A 38 -8.41 -2.86 2.16
C ALA A 38 -8.84 -4.28 2.55
N VAL A 39 -7.91 -5.10 3.06
CA VAL A 39 -8.19 -6.45 3.56
C VAL A 39 -9.18 -6.40 4.72
N ALA A 40 -8.98 -5.51 5.70
CA ALA A 40 -9.86 -5.34 6.85
C ALA A 40 -11.26 -4.86 6.44
N SER A 41 -11.38 -4.05 5.40
CA SER A 41 -12.67 -3.60 4.88
C SER A 41 -13.44 -4.75 4.23
N VAL A 42 -12.77 -5.53 3.37
CA VAL A 42 -13.40 -6.69 2.70
C VAL A 42 -13.75 -7.78 3.72
N SER A 43 -12.83 -8.11 4.62
CA SER A 43 -13.09 -9.10 5.68
C SER A 43 -14.15 -8.59 6.65
N GLY A 44 -14.13 -7.31 7.02
CA GLY A 44 -15.14 -6.68 7.87
C GLY A 44 -16.55 -6.78 7.29
N VAL A 45 -16.72 -6.50 5.99
CA VAL A 45 -18.00 -6.68 5.28
C VAL A 45 -18.44 -8.13 5.29
N PHE A 46 -17.51 -9.07 5.05
CA PHE A 46 -17.82 -10.50 5.05
C PHE A 46 -18.20 -11.03 6.43
N LEU A 47 -17.48 -10.63 7.49
CA LEU A 47 -17.81 -10.97 8.87
C LEU A 47 -19.13 -10.34 9.31
N ALA A 48 -19.41 -9.10 8.89
CA ALA A 48 -20.69 -8.43 9.17
C ALA A 48 -21.87 -9.18 8.52
N PHE A 49 -21.67 -9.70 7.31
CA PHE A 49 -22.66 -10.55 6.64
C PHE A 49 -22.91 -11.87 7.41
N MET A 50 -21.89 -12.41 8.06
CA MET A 50 -22.02 -13.58 8.95
C MET A 50 -22.60 -13.24 10.34
N GLY A 51 -22.83 -11.96 10.65
CA GLY A 51 -23.28 -11.51 11.97
C GLY A 51 -22.19 -11.61 13.05
N ASP A 52 -20.92 -11.72 12.65
CA ASP A 52 -19.81 -11.87 13.59
C ASP A 52 -19.37 -10.51 14.17
N PRO A 53 -19.22 -10.39 15.50
CA PRO A 53 -18.87 -9.12 16.15
C PRO A 53 -17.43 -8.65 15.85
N LEU A 54 -16.54 -9.52 15.37
CA LEU A 54 -15.19 -9.12 14.94
C LEU A 54 -15.22 -8.18 13.73
N SER A 55 -16.35 -8.08 13.02
CA SER A 55 -16.57 -7.04 12.00
C SER A 55 -16.39 -5.62 12.57
N ILE A 56 -16.81 -5.37 13.82
CA ILE A 56 -16.66 -4.07 14.48
C ILE A 56 -15.18 -3.72 14.66
N LEU A 57 -14.35 -4.71 15.00
CA LEU A 57 -12.91 -4.51 15.14
C LEU A 57 -12.26 -4.20 13.78
N ALA A 58 -12.69 -4.89 12.72
CA ALA A 58 -12.20 -4.68 11.36
C ALA A 58 -12.57 -3.28 10.82
N PHE A 59 -13.81 -2.84 11.03
CA PHE A 59 -14.24 -1.48 10.67
C PHE A 59 -13.58 -0.42 11.56
N GLY A 60 -13.42 -0.69 12.86
CA GLY A 60 -12.71 0.19 13.79
C GLY A 60 -11.25 0.41 13.36
N PHE A 61 -10.57 -0.64 12.92
CA PHE A 61 -9.22 -0.55 12.38
C PHE A 61 -9.16 0.31 11.11
N ALA A 62 -10.09 0.12 10.17
CA ALA A 62 -10.16 0.92 8.95
C ALA A 62 -10.38 2.41 9.24
N ILE A 63 -11.27 2.76 10.19
CA ILE A 63 -11.53 4.14 10.60
C ILE A 63 -10.33 4.74 11.32
N ALA A 64 -9.73 3.99 12.25
CA ALA A 64 -8.54 4.43 12.98
C ALA A 64 -7.36 4.71 12.04
N TYR A 65 -7.20 3.91 10.97
CA TYR A 65 -6.21 4.16 9.95
C TYR A 65 -6.43 5.49 9.21
N VAL A 66 -7.67 5.79 8.77
CA VAL A 66 -7.99 7.05 8.10
C VAL A 66 -7.68 8.25 9.01
N GLY A 67 -8.05 8.15 10.29
CA GLY A 67 -7.74 9.17 11.29
C GLY A 67 -6.24 9.35 11.52
N THR A 68 -5.52 8.26 11.71
CA THR A 68 -4.05 8.27 11.90
C THR A 68 -3.36 8.88 10.68
N ARG A 69 -3.79 8.52 9.47
CA ARG A 69 -3.27 9.07 8.21
C ARG A 69 -3.52 10.57 8.10
N ALA A 70 -4.72 11.04 8.43
CA ALA A 70 -5.02 12.48 8.45
C ALA A 70 -4.14 13.24 9.45
N VAL A 71 -3.90 12.68 10.64
CA VAL A 71 -3.02 13.26 11.66
C VAL A 71 -1.56 13.25 11.21
N LEU A 72 -1.07 12.17 10.60
CA LEU A 72 0.29 12.06 10.07
C LEU A 72 0.56 13.07 8.96
N HIS A 73 -0.41 13.29 8.06
CA HIS A 73 -0.34 14.35 7.06
C HIS A 73 -0.39 15.74 7.68
N ALA A 74 -1.30 15.99 8.63
CA ALA A 74 -1.39 17.27 9.32
C ALA A 74 -0.09 17.63 10.08
N ARG A 75 0.63 16.63 10.59
CA ARG A 75 1.92 16.78 11.27
C ARG A 75 3.12 16.91 10.33
N ARG A 76 2.94 16.81 9.00
CA ARG A 76 4.03 16.79 7.99
C ARG A 76 5.13 15.75 8.25
N ILE A 77 4.86 14.75 9.09
CA ILE A 77 5.82 13.67 9.40
C ILE A 77 5.96 12.73 8.20
N LEU A 78 4.90 12.61 7.40
CA LEU A 78 4.97 11.97 6.10
C LEU A 78 5.34 13.00 5.03
N SER A 79 6.61 12.97 4.61
CA SER A 79 7.01 13.58 3.35
C SER A 79 6.38 12.82 2.19
N TRP A 80 5.66 13.55 1.36
CA TRP A 80 5.06 13.15 0.08
C TRP A 80 5.80 12.06 -0.70
N PRO A 81 5.04 11.12 -1.30
CA PRO A 81 5.07 11.07 -2.77
C PRO A 81 3.69 10.94 -3.46
N PHE A 82 2.57 11.19 -2.78
CA PHE A 82 1.22 10.87 -3.29
C PHE A 82 0.32 12.03 -3.78
N ILE A 83 0.89 13.10 -4.35
CA ILE A 83 0.24 13.96 -5.37
C ILE A 83 1.31 14.22 -6.43
#